data_AF-A0A7S4E271-F1
#
_entry.id   AF-A0A7S4E271-F1
#
_cell.length_a   1.000
_cell.length_b   1.000
_cell.length_c   1.000
_cell.angle_alpha   90.00
_cell.angle_beta   90.00
_cell.angle_gamma   90.00
#
_symmetry.space_group_name_H-M   'P 1'
#
loop_
_entity.id
_entity.type
_entity.pdbx_description
1 polymer ?
#
loop_
_entity_poly.entity_id
_entity_poly.type
_entity_poly.pdbx_seq_one_letter_code
_entity_poly.pdbx_strand_id
1 'polypeptide(L)'
;RGGARDFTRGVVRRLRLGWCSAAELPQRRMARLPAGVDVVVSRQHPNAKEPNSCTYLYAQLGVCTLERHARALMMAQLLREPCYDVLRTKQQLGYIVWRGLEISCGVVGYYVQVVSGNYSAGHLHARINAFLHAHLAALEAMPPGAFRQQRA
;
A
#
# COMPACT_ATOMS: atom_id res chain seq x y z
N ARG A 1 -22.06 5.44 -38.26
CA ARG A 1 -21.20 5.68 -37.07
C ARG A 1 -22.10 6.35 -35.99
N GLY A 2 -22.59 5.61 -34.98
CA GLY A 2 -23.58 6.14 -34.01
C GLY A 2 -23.96 5.21 -32.83
N GLY A 3 -23.73 3.89 -32.92
CA GLY A 3 -24.34 2.91 -32.01
C GLY A 3 -24.08 3.05 -30.50
N ALA A 4 -22.88 3.44 -30.05
CA ALA A 4 -22.57 3.45 -28.61
C ALA A 4 -23.22 4.62 -27.85
N ARG A 5 -23.27 5.82 -28.46
CA ARG A 5 -23.93 7.01 -27.87
C ARG A 5 -25.46 6.87 -27.89
N ASP A 6 -26.00 6.27 -28.95
CA ASP A 6 -27.44 6.05 -29.07
C ASP A 6 -27.93 4.98 -28.10
N PHE A 7 -27.12 3.94 -27.83
CA PHE A 7 -27.42 2.91 -26.83
C PHE A 7 -27.44 3.46 -25.40
N THR A 8 -26.41 4.20 -24.97
CA THR A 8 -26.38 4.79 -23.61
C THR A 8 -27.54 5.76 -23.39
N ARG A 9 -27.88 6.57 -24.40
CA ARG A 9 -29.04 7.47 -24.35
C ARG A 9 -30.36 6.71 -24.29
N GLY A 10 -30.49 5.60 -25.02
CA GLY A 10 -31.67 4.73 -25.00
C GLY A 10 -31.89 4.06 -23.64
N VAL A 11 -30.81 3.59 -23.01
CA VAL A 11 -30.83 2.98 -21.66
C VAL A 11 -31.26 4.02 -20.61
N VAL A 12 -30.64 5.20 -20.60
CA VAL A 12 -30.99 6.29 -19.66
C VAL A 12 -32.44 6.73 -19.83
N ARG A 13 -32.92 6.88 -21.08
CA ARG A 13 -34.34 7.20 -21.36
C ARG A 13 -35.30 6.13 -20.86
N ARG A 14 -34.96 4.85 -21.00
CA ARG A 14 -35.83 3.73 -20.61
C ARG A 14 -35.90 3.55 -19.10
N LEU A 15 -34.80 3.79 -18.39
CA LEU A 15 -34.73 3.62 -16.94
C LEU A 15 -35.39 4.77 -16.16
N ARG A 16 -35.71 5.90 -16.80
CA ARG A 16 -36.34 7.10 -16.19
C ARG A 16 -35.66 7.52 -14.87
N LEU A 17 -34.35 7.31 -14.76
CA LEU A 17 -33.61 7.61 -13.54
C LEU A 17 -33.52 9.12 -13.38
N GLY A 18 -33.95 9.62 -12.22
CA GLY A 18 -33.66 10.98 -11.81
C GLY A 18 -32.16 11.15 -11.55
N TRP A 19 -31.69 12.38 -11.67
CA TRP A 19 -30.32 12.71 -11.26
C TRP A 19 -30.23 12.61 -9.75
N CYS A 20 -29.27 11.81 -9.27
CA CYS A 20 -28.88 11.78 -7.88
C CYS A 20 -27.94 12.97 -7.62
N SER A 21 -28.19 13.74 -6.57
CA SER A 21 -27.29 14.80 -6.16
C SER A 21 -25.97 14.21 -5.67
N ALA A 22 -24.88 14.98 -5.77
CA ALA A 22 -23.58 14.53 -5.26
C ALA A 22 -23.61 14.16 -3.76
N ALA A 23 -24.55 14.72 -2.99
CA ALA A 23 -24.72 14.45 -1.56
C ALA A 23 -25.37 13.09 -1.28
N GLU A 24 -26.16 12.57 -2.22
CA GLU A 24 -26.85 11.28 -2.09
C GLU A 24 -25.98 10.10 -2.57
N LEU A 25 -24.81 10.39 -3.19
CA LEU A 25 -23.86 9.36 -3.59
C LEU A 25 -23.11 8.83 -2.37
N PRO A 26 -23.16 7.51 -2.08
CA PRO A 26 -22.46 6.94 -0.95
C PRO A 26 -20.95 7.11 -1.10
N GLN A 27 -20.31 7.75 -0.11
CA GLN A 27 -18.86 7.92 -0.08
C GLN A 27 -18.21 6.85 0.80
N ARG A 28 -17.32 6.06 0.20
CA ARG A 28 -16.46 5.14 0.96
C ARG A 28 -15.44 5.96 1.75
N ARG A 29 -15.18 5.55 2.98
CA ARG A 29 -14.20 6.18 3.88
C ARG A 29 -13.19 5.15 4.36
N MET A 30 -11.96 5.59 4.55
CA MET A 30 -10.90 4.78 5.16
C MET A 30 -11.00 4.88 6.68
N ALA A 31 -10.88 3.76 7.39
CA ALA A 31 -10.76 3.77 8.84
C ALA A 31 -9.44 4.45 9.24
N ARG A 32 -9.49 5.31 10.26
CA ARG A 32 -8.28 5.93 10.84
C ARG A 32 -7.64 4.94 11.80
N LEU A 33 -6.41 4.55 11.52
CA LEU A 33 -5.66 3.70 12.45
C LEU A 33 -5.22 4.54 13.67
N PRO A 34 -5.27 3.96 14.88
CA PRO A 34 -4.79 4.64 16.08
C PRO A 34 -3.29 4.90 15.97
N ALA A 35 -2.85 6.08 16.41
CA ALA A 35 -1.46 6.48 16.33
C ALA A 35 -0.62 5.77 17.40
N GLY A 36 0.60 5.36 17.04
CA GLY A 36 1.57 4.78 17.97
C GLY A 36 1.27 3.35 18.42
N VAL A 37 0.33 2.66 17.78
CA VAL A 37 -0.01 1.27 18.09
C VAL A 37 -0.11 0.43 16.83
N ASP A 38 0.44 -0.78 16.90
CA ASP A 38 0.33 -1.77 15.85
C ASP A 38 -1.00 -2.52 15.97
N VAL A 39 -1.81 -2.44 14.92
CA VAL A 39 -3.04 -3.24 14.81
C VAL A 39 -2.73 -4.49 14.01
N VAL A 40 -2.61 -5.63 14.70
CA VAL A 40 -2.29 -6.92 14.08
C VAL A 40 -3.54 -7.78 13.94
N VAL A 41 -3.85 -8.17 12.71
CA VAL A 41 -4.89 -9.16 12.40
C VAL A 41 -4.22 -10.38 11.80
N SER A 42 -4.31 -11.51 12.50
CA SER A 42 -3.81 -12.80 12.04
C SER A 42 -4.96 -13.74 11.70
N ARG A 43 -4.81 -14.48 10.60
CA ARG A 43 -5.76 -15.48 10.11
C ARG A 43 -4.99 -16.66 9.52
N GLN A 44 -5.51 -17.86 9.74
CA GLN A 44 -5.03 -19.04 9.05
C GLN A 44 -5.47 -19.01 7.59
N HIS A 45 -4.66 -19.60 6.71
CA HIS A 45 -5.00 -19.70 5.30
C HIS A 45 -6.26 -20.57 5.13
N PRO A 46 -7.26 -20.17 4.32
CA PRO A 46 -8.51 -20.93 4.18
C PRO A 46 -8.30 -22.32 3.56
N ASN A 47 -7.28 -22.46 2.71
CA ASN A 47 -6.80 -23.76 2.27
C ASN A 47 -5.74 -24.28 3.24
N ALA A 48 -6.07 -25.31 4.03
CA ALA A 48 -5.16 -25.94 4.98
C ALA A 48 -3.95 -26.65 4.33
N LYS A 49 -3.98 -26.89 3.01
CA LYS A 49 -2.86 -27.48 2.26
C LYS A 49 -1.89 -26.43 1.72
N GLU A 50 -2.16 -25.14 1.90
CA GLU A 50 -1.24 -24.07 1.53
C GLU A 50 -0.21 -23.88 2.65
N PRO A 51 1.06 -24.28 2.46
CA PRO A 51 2.07 -24.15 3.50
C PRO A 51 2.60 -22.73 3.64
N ASN A 52 2.37 -21.86 2.66
CA ASN A 52 2.94 -20.52 2.65
C ASN A 52 2.30 -19.62 3.71
N SER A 53 3.13 -18.79 4.32
CA SER A 53 2.69 -17.68 5.15
C SER A 53 2.86 -16.35 4.41
N CYS A 54 2.07 -15.36 4.79
CA CYS A 54 2.13 -14.01 4.23
C CYS A 54 2.05 -12.99 5.36
N THR A 55 2.83 -11.92 5.24
CA THR A 55 2.63 -10.70 6.01
C THR A 55 2.45 -9.54 5.07
N TYR A 56 1.35 -8.81 5.26
CA TYR A 56 1.09 -7.52 4.62
C TYR A 56 1.11 -6.45 5.72
N LEU A 57 2.17 -5.66 5.74
CA LEU A 57 2.31 -4.53 6.65
C LEU A 57 1.87 -3.27 5.93
N TYR A 58 0.97 -2.50 6.54
CA TYR A 58 0.45 -1.25 6.01
C TYR A 58 0.67 -0.11 7.00
N ALA A 59 1.34 0.94 6.53
CA ALA A 59 1.54 2.20 7.25
C ALA A 59 0.63 3.28 6.65
N GLN A 60 -0.37 3.72 7.42
CA GLN A 60 -1.27 4.80 7.02
C GLN A 60 -0.55 6.16 7.15
N LEU A 61 -0.23 6.78 6.02
CA LEU A 61 0.44 8.09 6.00
C LEU A 61 -0.56 9.24 6.13
N GLY A 62 -1.82 9.04 5.77
CA GLY A 62 -2.96 9.94 5.99
C GLY A 62 -3.51 10.59 4.72
N VAL A 63 -4.26 11.69 4.82
CA VAL A 63 -4.96 12.29 3.67
C VAL A 63 -3.99 12.64 2.54
N CYS A 64 -4.31 12.20 1.33
CA CYS A 64 -3.51 12.38 0.13
C CYS A 64 -3.58 13.84 -0.34
N THR A 65 -2.64 14.66 0.11
CA THR A 65 -2.31 15.95 -0.50
C THR A 65 -1.18 15.79 -1.52
N LEU A 66 -1.02 16.75 -2.44
CA LEU A 66 0.08 16.76 -3.40
C LEU A 66 1.43 16.60 -2.70
N GLU A 67 1.66 17.39 -1.66
CA GLU A 67 2.90 17.37 -0.88
C GLU A 67 3.13 16.01 -0.20
N ARG A 68 2.11 15.45 0.45
CA ARG A 68 2.24 14.16 1.14
C ARG A 68 2.50 13.03 0.15
N HIS A 69 1.81 13.05 -0.99
CA HIS A 69 2.01 12.06 -2.03
C HIS A 69 3.42 12.15 -2.62
N ALA A 70 3.93 13.36 -2.90
CA ALA A 70 5.29 13.56 -3.38
C ALA A 70 6.35 13.05 -2.38
N ARG A 71 6.19 13.36 -1.08
CA ARG A 71 7.07 12.84 -0.02
C ARG A 71 7.01 11.31 0.07
N ALA A 72 5.82 10.73 -0.02
CA ALA A 72 5.62 9.29 0.00
C ALA A 72 6.25 8.59 -1.21
N LEU A 73 6.13 9.18 -2.41
CA LEU A 73 6.78 8.67 -3.64
C LEU A 73 8.29 8.63 -3.48
N MET A 74 8.87 9.71 -2.95
CA MET A 74 10.30 9.77 -2.70
C MET A 74 10.75 8.70 -1.69
N MET A 75 10.05 8.57 -0.56
CA MET A 75 10.33 7.52 0.42
C MET A 75 10.26 6.13 -0.23
N ALA A 76 9.21 5.86 -1.02
CA ALA A 76 9.03 4.59 -1.71
C ALA A 76 10.14 4.31 -2.75
N GLN A 77 10.66 5.36 -3.41
CA GLN A 77 11.79 5.26 -4.33
C GLN A 77 13.08 4.89 -3.60
N LEU A 78 13.34 5.50 -2.45
CA LEU A 78 14.51 5.25 -1.62
C LEU A 78 14.49 3.85 -0.98
N LEU A 79 13.31 3.39 -0.56
CA LEU A 79 13.14 2.06 0.04
C LEU A 79 13.07 0.92 -0.98
N ARG A 80 12.93 1.22 -2.28
CA ARG A 80 12.73 0.20 -3.33
C ARG A 80 13.86 -0.82 -3.40
N GLU A 81 15.09 -0.34 -3.55
CA GLU A 81 16.26 -1.22 -3.69
C GLU A 81 16.59 -1.91 -2.35
N PRO A 82 16.64 -1.20 -1.20
CA PRO A 82 16.91 -1.85 0.07
C PRO A 82 15.86 -2.87 0.48
N CYS A 83 14.58 -2.65 0.15
CA CYS A 83 13.52 -3.63 0.43
C CYS A 83 13.76 -4.94 -0.32
N TYR A 84 14.19 -4.87 -1.57
CA TYR A 84 14.52 -6.05 -2.35
C TYR A 84 15.82 -6.69 -1.83
N ASP A 85 16.91 -5.93 -1.77
CA ASP A 85 18.21 -6.46 -1.36
C ASP A 85 18.18 -7.06 0.06
N VAL A 86 17.62 -6.35 1.04
CA VAL A 86 17.62 -6.81 2.43
C VAL A 86 16.63 -7.95 2.65
N LEU A 87 15.37 -7.81 2.27
CA LEU A 87 14.34 -8.80 2.60
C LEU A 87 14.37 -10.01 1.65
N ARG A 88 14.61 -9.79 0.35
CA ARG A 88 14.61 -10.86 -0.66
C ARG A 88 15.97 -11.51 -0.82
N THR A 89 17.05 -10.74 -0.96
CA THR A 89 18.36 -11.29 -1.33
C THR A 89 19.17 -11.72 -0.11
N LYS A 90 19.37 -10.83 0.87
CA LYS A 90 20.23 -11.08 2.04
C LYS A 90 19.55 -11.96 3.08
N GLN A 91 18.31 -11.63 3.46
CA GLN A 91 17.59 -12.39 4.48
C GLN A 91 16.78 -13.56 3.91
N GLN A 92 16.59 -13.61 2.59
CA GLN A 92 15.88 -14.69 1.90
C GLN A 92 14.50 -15.03 2.48
N LEU A 93 13.78 -14.00 2.95
CA LEU A 93 12.56 -14.19 3.75
C LEU A 93 11.39 -14.77 2.96
N GLY A 94 11.35 -14.53 1.65
CA GLY A 94 10.22 -14.93 0.84
C GLY A 94 10.57 -14.91 -0.63
N TYR A 95 9.80 -15.64 -1.43
CA TYR A 95 9.96 -15.63 -2.88
C TYR A 95 9.28 -14.41 -3.53
N ILE A 96 8.23 -13.90 -2.88
CA ILE A 96 7.58 -12.62 -3.18
C ILE A 96 7.94 -11.62 -2.09
N VAL A 97 8.50 -10.49 -2.52
CA VAL A 97 8.68 -9.29 -1.70
C VAL A 97 8.16 -8.11 -2.52
N TRP A 98 6.99 -7.61 -2.15
CA TRP A 98 6.38 -6.45 -2.78
C TRP A 98 6.36 -5.28 -1.83
N ARG A 99 6.40 -4.09 -2.41
CA ARG A 99 6.30 -2.83 -1.71
C ARG A 99 5.62 -1.82 -2.60
N GLY A 100 4.97 -0.84 -2.02
CA GLY A 100 4.37 0.22 -2.81
C GLY A 100 3.62 1.25 -1.99
N LEU A 101 3.06 2.20 -2.72
CA LEU A 101 2.06 3.11 -2.20
C LEU A 101 0.68 2.64 -2.64
N GLU A 102 -0.29 2.83 -1.77
CA GLU A 102 -1.70 2.67 -2.07
C GLU A 102 -2.44 3.95 -1.70
N ILE A 103 -3.35 4.40 -2.57
CA ILE A 103 -4.28 5.48 -2.28
C ILE A 103 -5.68 4.89 -2.22
N SER A 104 -6.27 4.86 -1.03
CA SER A 104 -7.61 4.31 -0.80
C SER A 104 -8.47 5.34 -0.09
N CYS A 105 -9.65 5.61 -0.65
CA CYS A 105 -10.60 6.61 -0.14
C CYS A 105 -9.94 7.98 0.18
N GLY A 106 -9.00 8.43 -0.66
CA GLY A 106 -8.28 9.69 -0.48
C GLY A 106 -7.19 9.68 0.59
N VAL A 107 -6.83 8.51 1.12
CA VAL A 107 -5.76 8.32 2.12
C VAL A 107 -4.60 7.57 1.46
N VAL A 108 -3.39 8.12 1.57
CA VAL A 108 -2.16 7.46 1.12
C VAL A 108 -1.61 6.57 2.24
N GLY A 109 -1.17 5.37 1.87
CA GLY A 109 -0.41 4.48 2.73
C GLY A 109 0.75 3.84 1.99
N TYR A 110 1.72 3.36 2.75
CA TYR A 110 2.84 2.57 2.25
C TYR A 110 2.69 1.13 2.75
N TYR A 111 3.01 0.16 1.90
CA TYR A 111 2.94 -1.25 2.30
C TYR A 111 4.21 -2.00 1.93
N VAL A 112 4.46 -3.06 2.70
CA VAL A 112 5.42 -4.13 2.39
C VAL A 112 4.71 -5.46 2.57
N GLN A 113 4.81 -6.31 1.56
CA GLN A 113 4.24 -7.65 1.57
C GLN A 113 5.33 -8.68 1.32
N VAL A 114 5.40 -9.69 2.18
CA VAL A 114 6.31 -10.83 2.01
C VAL A 114 5.51 -12.12 2.06
N VAL A 115 5.72 -12.98 1.07
CA VAL A 115 5.17 -14.35 1.05
C VAL A 115 6.32 -15.35 1.14
N SER A 116 6.20 -16.28 2.08
CA SER A 116 7.26 -17.22 2.43
C SER A 116 6.74 -18.64 2.54
N GLY A 117 7.51 -19.59 2.01
CA GLY A 117 7.33 -21.02 2.28
C GLY A 117 8.09 -21.53 3.51
N ASN A 118 8.98 -20.72 4.08
CA ASN A 118 9.94 -21.17 5.10
C ASN A 118 9.79 -20.47 6.45
N TYR A 119 9.12 -19.32 6.50
CA TYR A 119 8.99 -18.50 7.70
C TYR A 119 7.52 -18.28 8.05
N SER A 120 7.22 -18.09 9.34
CA SER A 120 5.89 -17.75 9.82
C SER A 120 5.55 -16.27 9.60
N ALA A 121 4.27 -15.92 9.53
CA ALA A 121 3.84 -14.53 9.40
C ALA A 121 4.36 -13.65 10.55
N GLY A 122 4.41 -14.16 11.79
CA GLY A 122 5.00 -13.43 12.92
C GLY A 122 6.48 -13.11 12.74
N HIS A 123 7.25 -14.07 12.21
CA HIS A 123 8.66 -13.84 11.87
C HIS A 123 8.80 -12.78 10.78
N LEU A 124 8.03 -12.91 9.69
CA LEU A 124 8.05 -11.94 8.59
C LEU A 124 7.70 -10.53 9.08
N HIS A 125 6.66 -10.38 9.89
CA HIS A 125 6.28 -9.11 10.51
C HIS A 125 7.46 -8.47 11.27
N ALA A 126 8.12 -9.23 12.16
CA ALA A 126 9.25 -8.73 12.94
C ALA A 126 10.41 -8.27 12.03
N ARG A 127 10.71 -9.01 10.97
CA ARG A 127 11.79 -8.66 10.01
C ARG A 127 11.45 -7.44 9.17
N ILE A 128 10.20 -7.30 8.71
CA ILE A 128 9.74 -6.12 7.98
C ILE A 128 9.81 -4.88 8.89
N ASN A 129 9.34 -4.98 10.13
CA ASN A 129 9.40 -3.87 11.09
C ASN A 129 10.85 -3.44 11.37
N ALA A 130 11.74 -4.41 11.64
CA ALA A 130 13.16 -4.11 11.87
C ALA A 130 13.81 -3.43 10.64
N PHE A 131 13.48 -3.89 9.43
CA PHE A 131 13.94 -3.25 8.19
C PHE A 131 13.47 -1.79 8.08
N LEU A 132 12.17 -1.54 8.28
CA LEU A 132 11.60 -0.21 8.17
C LEU A 132 12.19 0.75 9.21
N HIS A 133 12.30 0.35 10.47
CA HIS A 133 12.91 1.19 11.50
C HIS A 133 14.36 1.56 11.18
N ALA A 134 15.18 0.59 10.73
CA ALA A 134 16.58 0.85 10.39
C ALA A 134 16.72 1.81 9.20
N HIS A 135 15.90 1.64 8.15
CA HIS A 135 16.04 2.41 6.91
C HIS A 135 15.37 3.79 7.01
N LEU A 136 14.28 3.91 7.76
CA LEU A 136 13.67 5.22 8.03
C LEU A 136 14.58 6.08 8.90
N ALA A 137 15.22 5.51 9.93
CA ALA A 137 16.22 6.23 10.73
C ALA A 137 17.41 6.71 9.88
N ALA A 138 17.88 5.89 8.94
CA ALA A 138 18.93 6.29 8.00
C ALA A 138 18.49 7.42 7.05
N LEU A 139 17.21 7.43 6.66
CA LEU A 139 16.63 8.50 5.84
C LEU A 139 16.51 9.82 6.62
N GLU A 140 16.14 9.78 7.89
CA GLU A 140 16.11 10.96 8.76
C GLU A 140 17.51 11.56 8.99
N ALA A 141 18.54 10.70 9.06
CA ALA A 141 19.93 11.12 9.21
C ALA A 141 20.60 11.56 7.88
N MET A 142 19.89 11.45 6.74
CA MET A 142 20.49 11.67 5.43
C MET A 142 20.80 13.17 5.17
N PRO A 143 22.01 13.53 4.73
CA PRO A 143 22.33 14.92 4.39
C PRO A 143 21.50 15.43 3.20
N PRO A 144 21.14 16.74 3.17
CA PRO A 144 20.29 17.32 2.11
C PRO A 144 20.82 17.13 0.68
N GLY A 145 22.14 16.92 0.51
CA GLY A 145 22.78 16.67 -0.79
C GLY A 145 22.45 15.31 -1.39
N ALA A 146 22.38 14.25 -0.57
CA ALA A 146 22.16 12.88 -1.04
C ALA A 146 20.71 12.65 -1.51
N PHE A 147 19.76 13.35 -0.90
CA PHE A 147 18.35 13.34 -1.30
C PHE A 147 18.13 13.85 -2.73
N ARG A 148 18.95 14.81 -3.19
CA ARG A 148 18.80 15.42 -4.53
C ARG A 148 19.18 14.47 -5.67
N GLN A 149 20.07 13.51 -5.43
CA GLN A 149 20.46 12.51 -6.44
C GLN A 149 19.36 11.51 -6.76
N GLN A 150 18.34 11.44 -5.91
CA GLN A 150 17.24 10.48 -5.99
C GLN A 150 15.97 11.10 -6.63
N ARG A 151 16.07 12.31 -7.21
CA ARG A 151 14.98 13.05 -7.86
C ARG A 151 14.74 12.71 -9.34
N ALA A 152 15.46 11.72 -9.88
CA ALA A 152 15.37 11.32 -11.29
C ALA A 152 14.07 10.57 -11.59
#